data_AF-A0A6H1TYK6-F1
#
_entry.id   AF-A0A6H1TYK6-F1
#
_cell.length_a   1.000
_cell.length_b   1.000
_cell.length_c   1.000
_cell.angle_alpha   90.00
_cell.angle_beta   90.00
_cell.angle_gamma   90.00
#
_symmetry.space_group_name_H-M   'P 1'
#
loop_
_entity.id
_entity.type
_entity.pdbx_description
1 polymer ?
#
loop_
_entity_poly.entity_id
_entity_poly.type
_entity_poly.pdbx_seq_one_letter_code
_entity_poly.pdbx_strand_id
1 'polypeptide(L)'
;MLVRTQKLRTKLYFGFFVIPATILVGISIYSLLSFFRIDREVGLIYDDRIVPLLLLKSVEQSYAVEIIDAANKVNEGIMGQTEALAIVETAQNNISEKWSDYTEIEVEERERQLIKEARDRFAVADVQIEQLKDSLSRGDRARIAQLDGELYRAIDPVSQTLRELSEIQLEMAAIERKKAGKIVKQTVWIYTILLAIAVVGASPFGYVFSQSILSKLRETVNRVSRSSSEIAAAAEEQEKVATQQASAVNQTTSTIEELNASSQQSARQAQVALDRAKQVLILVDSASVHHEGVRDRGEGLRQKVDRIAEQTVSLMEQVQTIDKIADMVSTLANQTNVLALNASVEAVRAGGEGKGFGVVASEIRKLADESRKAAERINQLVSEIESATDRTVRTSVEGKQTVGIIVEAINEIVVNSQQISLTSKQQAIALDQVVTAMSSINAGSKETASGIAQTKESTHKLNEAARTLSSMV
;
A
#
# COMPACT_ATOMS: atom_id res chain seq x y z
N MET A 1 -23.62 -9.07 -27.83
CA MET A 1 -22.14 -9.07 -27.74
C MET A 1 -21.57 -7.77 -27.17
N LEU A 2 -22.08 -6.58 -27.57
CA LEU A 2 -21.65 -5.25 -27.09
C LEU A 2 -21.77 -5.00 -25.57
N VAL A 3 -22.66 -5.70 -24.85
CA VAL A 3 -22.83 -5.51 -23.40
C VAL A 3 -21.69 -6.18 -22.62
N ARG A 4 -21.02 -7.22 -23.14
CA ARG A 4 -20.11 -8.05 -22.31
C ARG A 4 -18.84 -7.29 -21.89
N THR A 5 -18.33 -6.40 -22.75
CA THR A 5 -17.06 -5.66 -22.59
C THR A 5 -17.19 -4.28 -21.93
N GLN A 6 -18.42 -3.80 -21.67
CA GLN A 6 -18.66 -2.49 -21.07
C GLN A 6 -18.29 -2.45 -19.57
N LYS A 7 -17.78 -1.30 -19.10
CA LYS A 7 -17.50 -1.04 -17.67
C LYS A 7 -18.79 -1.22 -16.83
N LEU A 8 -18.65 -1.64 -15.58
CA LEU A 8 -19.78 -1.90 -14.67
C LEU A 8 -20.71 -0.68 -14.55
N ARG A 9 -20.14 0.53 -14.46
CA ARG A 9 -20.88 1.80 -14.45
C ARG A 9 -21.77 1.98 -15.67
N THR A 10 -21.28 1.65 -16.86
CA THR A 10 -22.06 1.77 -18.10
C THR A 10 -23.21 0.77 -18.10
N LYS A 11 -22.97 -0.46 -17.62
CA LYS A 11 -24.04 -1.47 -17.51
C LYS A 11 -25.12 -1.05 -16.52
N LEU A 12 -24.75 -0.49 -15.37
CA LEU A 12 -25.69 0.08 -14.38
C LEU A 12 -26.56 1.18 -14.97
N TYR A 13 -25.94 2.14 -15.66
CA TYR A 13 -26.65 3.28 -16.24
C TYR A 13 -27.65 2.84 -17.32
N PHE A 14 -27.21 2.01 -18.27
CA PHE A 14 -28.08 1.56 -19.35
C PHE A 14 -29.17 0.60 -18.87
N GLY A 15 -28.81 -0.34 -17.98
CA GLY A 15 -29.73 -1.37 -17.50
C GLY A 15 -30.80 -0.86 -16.56
N PHE A 16 -30.45 0.05 -15.63
CA PHE A 16 -31.37 0.50 -14.59
C PHE A 16 -32.10 1.80 -14.94
N PHE A 17 -31.49 2.65 -15.77
CA PHE A 17 -32.04 3.97 -16.09
C PHE A 17 -32.48 4.07 -17.55
N VAL A 18 -31.58 3.82 -18.52
CA VAL A 18 -31.89 4.12 -19.93
C VAL A 18 -33.00 3.23 -20.47
N ILE A 19 -32.90 1.91 -20.32
CA ILE A 19 -33.89 0.97 -20.90
C ILE A 19 -35.28 1.13 -20.26
N PRO A 20 -35.44 1.18 -18.93
CA PRO A 20 -36.76 1.39 -18.33
C PRO A 20 -37.34 2.77 -18.67
N ALA A 21 -36.52 3.82 -18.70
CA ALA A 21 -36.97 5.16 -19.04
C ALA A 21 -37.46 5.25 -20.49
N THR A 22 -36.76 4.63 -21.45
CA THR A 22 -37.19 4.64 -22.86
C THR A 22 -38.50 3.88 -23.06
N ILE A 23 -38.70 2.77 -22.35
CA ILE A 23 -39.97 2.02 -22.37
C ILE A 23 -41.11 2.88 -21.78
N LEU A 24 -40.89 3.52 -20.64
CA LEU A 24 -41.89 4.40 -19.99
C LEU A 24 -42.26 5.59 -20.87
N VAL A 25 -41.27 6.24 -21.50
CA VAL A 25 -41.51 7.34 -22.43
C VAL A 25 -42.34 6.87 -23.63
N GLY A 26 -42.02 5.71 -24.20
CA GLY A 26 -42.79 5.13 -25.31
C GLY A 26 -44.25 4.86 -24.94
N ILE A 27 -44.49 4.25 -23.77
CA ILE A 27 -45.84 4.00 -23.25
C ILE A 27 -46.60 5.32 -23.02
N SER A 28 -45.93 6.32 -22.45
CA SER A 28 -46.53 7.64 -22.14
C SER A 28 -46.94 8.38 -23.43
N ILE A 29 -46.07 8.39 -24.44
CA ILE A 29 -46.37 8.98 -25.76
C ILE A 29 -47.58 8.30 -26.40
N TYR A 30 -47.62 6.96 -26.38
CA TYR A 30 -48.73 6.20 -26.96
C TYR A 30 -50.07 6.49 -26.24
N SER A 31 -50.04 6.56 -24.91
CA SER A 31 -51.22 6.90 -24.10
C SER A 31 -51.74 8.30 -24.43
N LEU A 32 -50.85 9.28 -24.52
CA LEU A 32 -51.20 10.65 -24.85
C LEU A 32 -51.83 10.77 -26.25
N LEU A 33 -51.25 10.11 -27.26
CA LEU A 33 -51.80 10.09 -28.61
C LEU A 33 -53.18 9.41 -28.68
N SER A 34 -53.39 8.37 -27.88
CA SER A 34 -54.68 7.67 -27.81
C SER A 34 -55.75 8.52 -27.12
N PHE A 35 -55.37 9.28 -26.09
CA PHE A 35 -56.27 10.22 -25.40
C PHE A 35 -56.82 11.27 -26.37
N PHE A 36 -55.95 11.94 -27.15
CA PHE A 36 -56.38 12.91 -28.15
C PHE A 36 -57.31 12.30 -29.21
N ARG A 37 -57.11 11.03 -29.57
CA ARG A 37 -58.01 10.32 -30.49
C ARG A 37 -59.38 10.11 -29.85
N ILE A 38 -59.45 9.68 -28.60
CA ILE A 38 -60.73 9.44 -27.89
C ILE A 38 -61.48 10.76 -27.71
N ASP A 39 -60.80 11.82 -27.30
CA ASP A 39 -61.36 13.16 -27.10
C ASP A 39 -62.07 13.67 -28.35
N ARG A 40 -61.41 13.56 -29.52
CA ARG A 40 -62.00 13.91 -30.81
C ARG A 40 -63.28 13.12 -31.12
N GLU A 41 -63.29 11.82 -30.88
CA GLU A 41 -64.45 10.96 -31.18
C GLU A 41 -65.62 11.22 -30.21
N VAL A 42 -65.33 11.66 -28.98
CA VAL A 42 -66.35 12.13 -28.04
C VAL A 42 -66.94 13.47 -28.50
N GLY A 43 -66.12 14.38 -29.01
CA GLY A 43 -66.56 15.64 -29.62
C GLY A 43 -67.59 15.41 -30.74
N LEU A 44 -67.31 14.50 -31.67
CA LEU A 44 -68.24 14.15 -32.76
C LEU A 44 -69.61 13.65 -32.27
N ILE A 45 -69.68 12.99 -31.11
CA ILE A 45 -70.97 12.54 -30.54
C ILE A 45 -71.75 13.74 -30.00
N TYR A 46 -71.07 14.68 -29.36
CA TYR A 46 -71.72 15.80 -28.70
C TYR A 46 -72.06 16.92 -29.72
N ASP A 47 -71.04 17.48 -30.36
CA ASP A 47 -71.16 18.64 -31.25
C ASP A 47 -71.91 18.29 -32.54
N ASP A 48 -71.60 17.16 -33.18
CA ASP A 48 -72.15 16.85 -34.50
C ASP A 48 -73.45 16.06 -34.46
N ARG A 49 -73.91 15.59 -33.29
CA ARG A 49 -75.11 14.74 -33.17
C ARG A 49 -76.07 15.14 -32.07
N ILE A 50 -75.60 15.32 -30.81
CA ILE A 50 -76.49 15.69 -29.70
C ILE A 50 -76.98 17.12 -29.85
N VAL A 51 -76.11 18.07 -30.20
CA VAL A 51 -76.52 19.47 -30.43
C VAL A 51 -77.56 19.59 -31.56
N PRO A 52 -77.35 19.03 -32.77
CA PRO A 52 -78.36 18.98 -33.83
C PRO A 52 -79.69 18.37 -33.39
N LEU A 53 -79.65 17.28 -32.61
CA LEU A 53 -80.85 16.63 -32.09
C LEU A 53 -81.66 17.58 -31.19
N LEU A 54 -80.99 18.39 -30.37
CA LEU A 54 -81.65 19.40 -29.54
C LEU A 54 -82.27 20.52 -30.40
N LEU A 55 -81.59 20.93 -31.48
CA LEU A 55 -82.13 21.91 -32.44
C LEU A 55 -83.41 21.39 -33.10
N LEU A 56 -83.38 20.17 -33.65
CA LEU A 56 -84.53 19.52 -34.26
C LEU A 56 -85.71 19.38 -33.30
N LYS A 57 -85.44 18.99 -32.05
CA LYS A 57 -86.47 18.88 -31.02
C LYS A 57 -87.10 20.23 -30.66
N SER A 58 -86.30 21.31 -30.64
CA SER A 58 -86.80 22.67 -30.44
C SER A 58 -87.72 23.10 -31.58
N VAL A 59 -87.37 22.78 -32.82
CA VAL A 59 -88.21 23.05 -34.00
C VAL A 59 -89.52 22.24 -33.93
N GLU A 60 -89.45 20.95 -33.58
CA GLU A 60 -90.64 20.10 -33.44
C GLU A 60 -91.57 20.63 -32.34
N GLN A 61 -91.04 21.03 -31.18
CA GLN A 61 -91.81 21.61 -30.09
C GLN A 61 -92.53 22.90 -30.52
N SER A 62 -91.85 23.78 -31.27
CA SER A 62 -92.42 25.04 -31.75
C SER A 62 -93.60 24.79 -32.69
N TYR A 63 -93.49 23.82 -33.60
CA TYR A 63 -94.58 23.43 -34.51
C TYR A 63 -95.73 22.67 -33.82
N ALA A 64 -95.41 21.57 -33.15
CA ALA A 64 -96.40 20.58 -32.70
C ALA A 64 -97.04 20.93 -31.36
N VAL A 65 -96.33 21.69 -30.51
CA VAL A 65 -96.82 22.07 -29.20
C VAL A 65 -97.21 23.53 -29.21
N GLU A 66 -96.29 24.46 -29.46
CA GLU A 66 -96.53 25.89 -29.21
C GLU A 66 -97.57 26.49 -30.17
N ILE A 67 -97.42 26.28 -31.48
CA ILE A 67 -98.32 26.85 -32.50
C ILE A 67 -99.72 26.22 -32.44
N ILE A 68 -99.80 24.89 -32.35
CA ILE A 68 -101.08 24.17 -32.27
C ILE A 68 -101.81 24.47 -30.96
N ASP A 69 -101.12 24.46 -29.82
CA ASP A 69 -101.71 24.73 -28.50
C ASP A 69 -102.21 26.18 -28.40
N ALA A 70 -101.48 27.15 -28.99
CA ALA A 70 -101.94 28.53 -29.06
C ALA A 70 -103.24 28.66 -29.88
N ALA A 71 -103.34 27.98 -31.03
CA ALA A 71 -104.56 27.96 -31.83
C ALA A 71 -105.74 27.33 -31.07
N ASN A 72 -105.51 26.18 -30.43
CA ASN A 72 -106.53 25.45 -29.67
C ASN A 72 -107.01 26.22 -28.44
N LYS A 73 -106.09 26.77 -27.65
CA LYS A 73 -106.45 27.54 -26.44
C LYS A 73 -107.23 28.81 -26.76
N VAL A 74 -107.00 29.45 -27.92
CA VAL A 74 -107.81 30.58 -28.37
C VAL A 74 -109.20 30.12 -28.81
N ASN A 75 -109.28 29.00 -29.54
CA ASN A 75 -110.54 28.42 -29.97
C ASN A 75 -111.44 28.03 -28.79
N GLU A 76 -110.86 27.43 -27.75
CA GLU A 76 -111.55 27.05 -26.51
C GLU A 76 -111.81 28.25 -25.57
N GLY A 77 -111.29 29.43 -25.89
CA GLY A 77 -111.45 30.66 -25.11
C GLY A 77 -110.61 30.73 -23.84
N ILE A 78 -109.62 29.85 -23.69
CA ILE A 78 -108.69 29.74 -22.56
C ILE A 78 -107.59 30.81 -22.62
N MET A 79 -107.19 31.24 -23.83
CA MET A 79 -106.10 32.20 -24.06
C MET A 79 -106.57 33.42 -24.87
N GLY A 80 -105.95 34.58 -24.60
CA GLY A 80 -106.20 35.81 -25.36
C GLY A 80 -105.54 35.78 -26.75
N GLN A 81 -106.17 36.42 -27.74
CA GLN A 81 -105.67 36.41 -29.13
C GLN A 81 -104.29 37.09 -29.28
N THR A 82 -104.06 38.19 -28.55
CA THR A 82 -102.76 38.89 -28.54
C THR A 82 -101.65 38.05 -27.92
N GLU A 83 -101.98 37.29 -26.87
CA GLU A 83 -101.04 36.38 -26.21
C GLU A 83 -100.69 35.20 -27.13
N ALA A 84 -101.69 34.59 -27.78
CA ALA A 84 -101.48 33.53 -28.74
C ALA A 84 -100.70 33.99 -29.98
N LEU A 85 -100.97 35.20 -30.48
CA LEU A 85 -100.22 35.79 -31.59
C LEU A 85 -98.73 35.93 -31.24
N ALA A 86 -98.42 36.43 -30.04
CA ALA A 86 -97.04 36.56 -29.57
C ALA A 86 -96.35 35.19 -29.42
N ILE A 87 -97.06 34.15 -28.97
CA ILE A 87 -96.54 32.78 -28.89
C ILE A 87 -96.25 32.24 -30.29
N VAL A 88 -97.18 32.40 -31.24
CA VAL A 88 -97.00 31.93 -32.62
C VAL A 88 -95.84 32.66 -33.32
N GLU A 89 -95.70 33.98 -33.13
CA GLU A 89 -94.56 34.75 -33.65
C GLU A 89 -93.23 34.32 -33.04
N THR A 90 -93.20 34.06 -31.73
CA THR A 90 -92.00 33.59 -31.03
C THR A 90 -91.61 32.19 -31.51
N ALA A 91 -92.58 31.29 -31.64
CA ALA A 91 -92.37 29.94 -32.15
C ALA A 91 -91.84 29.96 -33.59
N GLN A 92 -92.38 30.82 -34.46
CA GLN A 92 -91.92 30.98 -35.84
C GLN A 92 -90.48 31.51 -35.92
N ASN A 93 -90.11 32.48 -35.06
CA ASN A 93 -88.73 32.96 -34.96
C ASN A 93 -87.78 31.85 -34.47
N ASN A 94 -88.19 31.09 -33.45
CA ASN A 94 -87.41 29.97 -32.93
C ASN A 94 -87.22 28.86 -33.98
N ILE A 95 -88.26 28.55 -34.76
CA ILE A 95 -88.17 27.63 -35.89
C ILE A 95 -87.13 28.11 -36.89
N SER A 96 -87.19 29.38 -37.31
CA SER A 96 -86.25 29.93 -38.28
C SER A 96 -84.80 29.90 -37.77
N GLU A 97 -84.57 30.29 -36.51
CA GLU A 97 -83.24 30.32 -35.90
C GLU A 97 -82.67 28.90 -35.78
N LYS A 98 -83.38 28.00 -35.10
CA LYS A 98 -82.88 26.64 -34.81
C LYS A 98 -82.77 25.78 -36.06
N TRP A 99 -83.63 25.99 -37.04
CA TRP A 99 -83.50 25.32 -38.33
C TRP A 99 -82.31 25.84 -39.13
N SER A 100 -82.02 27.15 -39.10
CA SER A 100 -80.83 27.71 -39.72
C SER A 100 -79.57 27.08 -39.13
N ASP A 101 -79.43 27.11 -37.80
CA ASP A 101 -78.31 26.52 -37.06
C ASP A 101 -78.12 25.04 -37.41
N TYR A 102 -79.22 24.28 -37.52
CA TYR A 102 -79.16 22.87 -37.87
C TYR A 102 -78.67 22.63 -39.31
N THR A 103 -79.12 23.44 -40.27
CA THR A 103 -78.76 23.27 -41.68
C THR A 103 -77.38 23.78 -42.06
N GLU A 104 -76.69 24.50 -41.16
CA GLU A 104 -75.28 24.89 -41.32
C GLU A 104 -74.31 23.72 -41.07
N ILE A 105 -74.79 22.64 -40.43
CA ILE A 105 -73.98 21.48 -40.05
C ILE A 105 -73.79 20.56 -41.26
N GLU A 106 -72.62 19.93 -41.36
CA GLU A 106 -72.35 18.96 -42.43
C GLU A 106 -73.10 17.65 -42.18
N VAL A 107 -73.94 17.28 -43.15
CA VAL A 107 -74.90 16.16 -43.03
C VAL A 107 -74.69 15.08 -44.09
N GLU A 108 -75.06 13.85 -43.74
CA GLU A 108 -75.03 12.72 -44.66
C GLU A 108 -76.11 12.84 -45.75
N GLU A 109 -75.97 12.08 -46.84
CA GLU A 109 -76.83 12.20 -48.02
C GLU A 109 -78.31 11.93 -47.72
N ARG A 110 -78.62 10.96 -46.84
CA ARG A 110 -80.00 10.65 -46.42
C ARG A 110 -80.61 11.80 -45.62
N GLU A 111 -79.83 12.39 -44.72
CA GLU A 111 -80.25 13.54 -43.90
C GLU A 111 -80.46 14.79 -44.77
N ARG A 112 -79.59 15.01 -45.76
CA ARG A 112 -79.72 16.08 -46.76
C ARG A 112 -81.04 16.01 -47.54
N GLN A 113 -81.47 14.80 -47.90
CA GLN A 113 -82.75 14.59 -48.57
C GLN A 113 -83.94 14.95 -47.66
N LEU A 114 -83.92 14.49 -46.40
CA LEU A 114 -84.97 14.82 -45.43
C LEU A 114 -84.99 16.30 -45.05
N ILE A 115 -83.84 16.99 -45.02
CA ILE A 115 -83.77 18.45 -44.84
C ILE A 115 -84.51 19.17 -45.97
N LYS A 116 -84.36 18.69 -47.21
CA LYS A 116 -85.08 19.24 -48.37
C LYS A 116 -86.59 19.01 -48.24
N GLU A 117 -87.00 17.79 -47.90
CA GLU A 117 -88.42 17.46 -47.67
C GLU A 117 -89.03 18.27 -46.52
N ALA A 118 -88.29 18.43 -45.41
CA ALA A 118 -88.71 19.25 -44.28
C ALA A 118 -88.94 20.69 -44.72
N ARG A 119 -88.01 21.28 -45.48
CA ARG A 119 -88.13 22.64 -46.00
C ARG A 119 -89.38 22.82 -46.87
N ASP A 120 -89.68 21.86 -47.74
CA ASP A 120 -90.88 21.92 -48.59
C ASP A 120 -92.16 21.83 -47.73
N ARG A 121 -92.16 20.99 -46.68
CA ARG A 121 -93.29 20.88 -45.73
C ARG A 121 -93.43 22.12 -44.83
N PHE A 122 -92.32 22.74 -44.43
CA PHE A 122 -92.33 23.99 -43.67
C PHE A 122 -93.01 25.09 -44.47
N ALA A 123 -92.69 25.24 -45.75
CA ALA A 123 -93.33 26.23 -46.61
C ALA A 123 -94.87 26.06 -46.68
N VAL A 124 -95.37 24.82 -46.64
CA VAL A 124 -96.81 24.52 -46.59
C VAL A 124 -97.41 24.88 -45.23
N ALA A 125 -96.72 24.55 -44.14
CA ALA A 125 -97.14 24.90 -42.77
C ALA A 125 -97.12 26.41 -42.53
N ASP A 126 -96.09 27.11 -42.99
CA ASP A 126 -95.93 28.56 -42.87
C ASP A 126 -97.10 29.32 -43.49
N VAL A 127 -97.62 28.86 -44.63
CA VAL A 127 -98.82 29.48 -45.23
C VAL A 127 -100.03 29.40 -44.29
N GLN A 128 -100.23 28.27 -43.60
CA GLN A 128 -101.32 28.10 -42.64
C GLN A 128 -101.07 28.89 -41.35
N ILE A 129 -99.82 28.95 -40.89
CA ILE A 129 -99.40 29.72 -39.72
C ILE A 129 -99.60 31.22 -39.96
N GLU A 130 -99.29 31.73 -41.16
CA GLU A 130 -99.56 33.14 -41.51
C GLU A 130 -101.07 33.43 -41.55
N GLN A 131 -101.89 32.50 -42.06
CA GLN A 131 -103.35 32.64 -41.98
C GLN A 131 -103.87 32.63 -40.54
N LEU A 132 -103.26 31.82 -39.67
CA LEU A 132 -103.55 31.81 -38.24
C LEU A 132 -103.18 33.16 -37.59
N LYS A 133 -101.99 33.69 -37.86
CA LYS A 133 -101.55 35.02 -37.36
C LYS A 133 -102.48 36.14 -37.81
N ASP A 134 -102.86 36.15 -39.09
CA ASP A 134 -103.80 37.14 -39.66
C ASP A 134 -105.23 37.00 -39.10
N SER A 135 -105.64 35.78 -38.71
CA SER A 135 -106.92 35.55 -38.05
C SER A 135 -106.89 35.93 -36.56
N LEU A 136 -105.76 35.69 -35.88
CA LEU A 136 -105.51 36.10 -34.49
C LEU A 136 -105.44 37.63 -34.35
N SER A 137 -104.84 38.33 -35.32
CA SER A 137 -104.74 39.79 -35.32
C SER A 137 -106.08 40.50 -35.55
N ARG A 138 -106.95 39.92 -36.39
CA ARG A 138 -108.30 40.42 -36.71
C ARG A 138 -109.37 39.94 -35.74
N GLY A 139 -109.05 38.96 -34.90
CA GLY A 139 -109.92 38.38 -33.89
C GLY A 139 -111.02 37.45 -34.42
N ASP A 140 -110.82 36.87 -35.59
CA ASP A 140 -111.80 35.99 -36.25
C ASP A 140 -111.78 34.57 -35.67
N ARG A 141 -112.51 34.37 -34.57
CA ARG A 141 -112.61 33.06 -33.89
C ARG A 141 -113.20 31.97 -34.78
N ALA A 142 -114.13 32.30 -35.68
CA ALA A 142 -114.74 31.31 -36.56
C ALA A 142 -113.72 30.77 -37.58
N ARG A 143 -112.85 31.63 -38.11
CA ARG A 143 -111.76 31.21 -38.99
C ARG A 143 -110.67 30.44 -38.23
N ILE A 144 -110.31 30.83 -37.00
CA ILE A 144 -109.35 30.09 -36.16
C ILE A 144 -109.85 28.66 -35.90
N ALA A 145 -111.14 28.47 -35.61
CA ALA A 145 -111.73 27.15 -35.41
C ALA A 145 -111.66 26.25 -36.66
N GLN A 146 -111.77 26.82 -37.86
CA GLN A 146 -111.61 26.10 -39.12
C GLN A 146 -110.14 25.79 -39.43
N LEU A 147 -109.26 26.72 -39.09
CA LEU A 147 -107.82 26.59 -39.29
C LEU A 147 -107.21 25.49 -38.43
N ASP A 148 -107.80 25.13 -37.29
CA ASP A 148 -107.30 24.05 -36.43
C ASP A 148 -107.05 22.73 -37.22
N GLY A 149 -108.06 22.27 -37.96
CA GLY A 149 -107.93 21.08 -38.80
C GLY A 149 -106.98 21.27 -40.00
N GLU A 150 -106.88 22.48 -40.56
CA GLU A 150 -105.94 22.82 -41.64
C GLU A 150 -104.49 22.81 -41.14
N LEU A 151 -104.26 23.32 -39.92
CA LEU A 151 -102.98 23.44 -39.25
C LEU A 151 -102.45 22.06 -38.85
N TYR A 152 -103.30 21.20 -38.27
CA TYR A 152 -102.92 19.80 -38.02
C TYR A 152 -102.49 19.06 -39.29
N ARG A 153 -103.22 19.23 -40.40
CA ARG A 153 -102.88 18.59 -41.68
C ARG A 153 -101.58 19.10 -42.29
N ALA A 154 -101.21 20.36 -42.02
CA ALA A 154 -99.98 20.95 -42.51
C ALA A 154 -98.78 20.66 -41.60
N ILE A 155 -98.98 20.62 -40.28
CA ILE A 155 -97.92 20.44 -39.28
C ILE A 155 -97.60 18.95 -39.03
N ASP A 156 -98.56 18.04 -39.10
CA ASP A 156 -98.29 16.62 -38.85
C ASP A 156 -97.21 16.03 -39.78
N PRO A 157 -97.23 16.31 -41.11
CA PRO A 157 -96.11 15.94 -41.99
C PRO A 157 -94.78 16.59 -41.60
N VAL A 158 -94.79 17.82 -41.09
CA VAL A 158 -93.58 18.51 -40.59
C VAL A 158 -93.00 17.78 -39.39
N SER A 159 -93.83 17.48 -38.39
CA SER A 159 -93.41 16.75 -37.20
C SER A 159 -92.91 15.35 -37.56
N GLN A 160 -93.52 14.67 -38.54
CA GLN A 160 -93.02 13.38 -39.00
C GLN A 160 -91.59 13.49 -39.56
N THR A 161 -91.31 14.46 -40.43
CA THR A 161 -89.96 14.62 -41.00
C THR A 161 -88.94 15.04 -39.94
N LEU A 162 -89.32 15.89 -38.98
CA LEU A 162 -88.45 16.27 -37.86
C LEU A 162 -88.13 15.09 -36.94
N ARG A 163 -89.09 14.18 -36.72
CA ARG A 163 -88.85 12.91 -36.02
C ARG A 163 -87.88 12.02 -36.77
N GLU A 164 -88.05 11.87 -38.08
CA GLU A 164 -87.13 11.07 -38.92
C GLU A 164 -85.70 11.64 -38.90
N LEU A 165 -85.54 12.96 -38.95
CA LEU A 165 -84.24 13.63 -38.80
C LEU A 165 -83.64 13.40 -37.40
N SER A 166 -84.47 13.46 -36.35
CA SER A 166 -84.06 13.21 -34.96
C SER A 166 -83.63 11.75 -34.75
N GLU A 167 -84.32 10.79 -35.37
CA GLU A 167 -83.95 9.39 -35.37
C GLU A 167 -82.59 9.16 -36.04
N ILE A 168 -82.30 9.85 -37.14
CA ILE A 168 -80.98 9.81 -37.79
C ILE A 168 -79.87 10.31 -36.86
N GLN A 169 -80.08 11.43 -36.14
CA GLN A 169 -79.08 11.93 -35.18
C GLN A 169 -78.80 10.91 -34.08
N LEU A 170 -79.83 10.26 -33.56
CA LEU A 170 -79.69 9.21 -32.54
C LEU A 170 -78.98 7.96 -33.08
N GLU A 171 -79.30 7.53 -34.31
CA GLU A 171 -78.66 6.40 -34.97
C GLU A 171 -77.16 6.68 -35.18
N MET A 172 -76.83 7.87 -35.68
CA MET A 172 -75.46 8.31 -35.92
C MET A 172 -74.67 8.49 -34.62
N ALA A 173 -75.26 9.07 -33.57
CA ALA A 173 -74.64 9.15 -32.25
C ALA A 173 -74.32 7.74 -31.68
N ALA A 174 -75.20 6.76 -31.90
CA ALA A 174 -74.97 5.38 -31.49
C ALA A 174 -73.81 4.72 -32.27
N ILE A 175 -73.69 5.02 -33.58
CA ILE A 175 -72.58 4.57 -34.42
C ILE A 175 -71.26 5.16 -33.93
N GLU A 176 -71.20 6.48 -33.69
CA GLU A 176 -69.99 7.17 -33.20
C GLU A 176 -69.59 6.66 -31.81
N ARG A 177 -70.55 6.48 -30.89
CA ARG A 177 -70.29 5.85 -29.58
C ARG A 177 -69.69 4.44 -29.72
N LYS A 178 -70.17 3.65 -30.68
CA LYS A 178 -69.66 2.30 -30.93
C LYS A 178 -68.23 2.33 -31.48
N LYS A 179 -67.90 3.30 -32.34
CA LYS A 179 -66.53 3.52 -32.85
C LYS A 179 -65.59 3.94 -31.72
N ALA A 180 -65.95 4.95 -30.94
CA ALA A 180 -65.20 5.40 -29.76
C ALA A 180 -64.95 4.24 -28.78
N GLY A 181 -65.98 3.43 -28.50
CA GLY A 181 -65.86 2.25 -27.64
C GLY A 181 -64.88 1.18 -28.16
N LYS A 182 -64.77 0.99 -29.48
CA LYS A 182 -63.76 0.11 -30.07
C LYS A 182 -62.34 0.67 -29.89
N ILE A 183 -62.15 1.97 -30.10
CA ILE A 183 -60.86 2.65 -29.90
C ILE A 183 -60.41 2.51 -28.45
N VAL A 184 -61.28 2.83 -27.48
CA VAL A 184 -60.98 2.66 -26.04
C VAL A 184 -60.57 1.22 -25.73
N LYS A 185 -61.33 0.21 -26.18
CA LYS A 185 -61.00 -1.20 -25.95
C LYS A 185 -59.65 -1.59 -26.56
N GLN A 186 -59.35 -1.15 -27.78
CA GLN A 186 -58.07 -1.42 -28.43
C GLN A 186 -56.91 -0.75 -27.69
N THR A 187 -57.06 0.52 -27.29
CA THR A 187 -56.06 1.25 -26.50
C THR A 187 -55.78 0.55 -25.17
N VAL A 188 -56.81 0.12 -24.44
CA VAL A 188 -56.66 -0.61 -23.17
C VAL A 188 -55.92 -1.94 -23.39
N TRP A 189 -56.28 -2.71 -24.43
CA TRP A 189 -55.60 -3.97 -24.74
C TRP A 189 -54.13 -3.78 -25.10
N ILE A 190 -53.81 -2.82 -25.98
CA ILE A 190 -52.41 -2.52 -26.37
C ILE A 190 -51.61 -2.04 -25.17
N TYR A 191 -52.17 -1.15 -24.36
CA TYR A 191 -51.53 -0.66 -23.14
C TYR A 191 -51.21 -1.80 -22.17
N THR A 192 -52.14 -2.73 -21.98
CA THR A 192 -51.96 -3.90 -21.11
C THR A 192 -50.83 -4.81 -21.61
N ILE A 193 -50.75 -5.04 -22.93
CA ILE A 193 -49.69 -5.86 -23.54
C ILE A 193 -48.32 -5.17 -23.39
N LEU A 194 -48.23 -3.87 -23.65
CA LEU A 194 -46.98 -3.12 -23.50
C LEU A 194 -46.49 -3.12 -22.05
N LEU A 195 -47.39 -2.97 -21.08
CA LEU A 195 -47.06 -3.05 -19.66
C LEU A 195 -46.58 -4.45 -19.27
N ALA A 196 -47.25 -5.51 -19.75
CA ALA A 196 -46.85 -6.88 -19.50
C ALA A 196 -45.45 -7.19 -20.07
N ILE A 197 -45.18 -6.77 -21.31
CA ILE A 197 -43.86 -6.93 -21.94
C ILE A 197 -42.78 -6.16 -21.15
N ALA A 198 -43.09 -4.94 -20.69
CA ALA A 198 -42.15 -4.15 -19.89
C ALA A 198 -41.78 -4.85 -18.58
N VAL A 199 -42.75 -5.37 -17.84
CA VAL A 199 -42.54 -6.06 -16.55
C VAL A 199 -41.83 -7.40 -16.73
N VAL A 200 -42.30 -8.21 -17.70
CA VAL A 200 -41.71 -9.53 -17.98
C VAL A 200 -40.33 -9.39 -18.60
N GLY A 201 -40.07 -8.37 -19.42
CA GLY A 201 -38.74 -8.11 -19.98
C GLY A 201 -37.74 -7.59 -18.94
N ALA A 202 -38.18 -6.77 -17.99
CA ALA A 202 -37.32 -6.21 -16.95
C ALA A 202 -36.82 -7.27 -15.95
N SER A 203 -37.63 -8.29 -15.65
CA SER A 203 -37.33 -9.27 -14.58
C SER A 203 -36.13 -10.19 -14.88
N PRO A 204 -36.04 -10.88 -16.04
CA PRO A 204 -34.87 -11.69 -16.42
C PRO A 204 -33.61 -10.85 -16.57
N PHE A 205 -33.75 -9.63 -17.10
CA PHE A 205 -32.63 -8.71 -17.24
C PHE A 205 -32.07 -8.31 -15.86
N GLY A 206 -32.94 -7.94 -14.92
CA GLY A 206 -32.56 -7.64 -13.53
C GLY A 206 -31.87 -8.83 -12.85
N TYR A 207 -32.38 -10.05 -13.05
CA TYR A 207 -31.81 -11.27 -12.48
C TYR A 207 -30.43 -11.63 -13.04
N VAL A 208 -30.27 -11.67 -14.37
CA VAL A 208 -28.96 -11.97 -15.00
C VAL A 208 -27.93 -10.90 -14.63
N PHE A 209 -28.38 -9.65 -14.53
CA PHE A 209 -27.54 -8.53 -14.13
C PHE A 209 -27.06 -8.64 -12.68
N SER A 210 -27.96 -8.91 -11.72
CA SER A 210 -27.59 -9.10 -10.32
C SER A 210 -26.59 -10.24 -10.17
N GLN A 211 -26.84 -11.39 -10.81
CA GLN A 211 -25.91 -12.53 -10.81
C GLN A 211 -24.51 -12.18 -11.35
N SER A 212 -24.42 -11.37 -12.41
CA SER A 212 -23.12 -10.93 -12.94
C SER A 212 -22.36 -10.00 -11.99
N ILE A 213 -23.05 -9.24 -11.14
CA ILE A 213 -22.42 -8.37 -10.14
C ILE A 213 -21.98 -9.20 -8.93
N LEU A 214 -22.90 -10.03 -8.41
CA LEU A 214 -22.65 -10.86 -7.24
C LEU A 214 -21.45 -11.79 -7.48
N SER A 215 -21.36 -12.44 -8.65
CA SER A 215 -20.21 -13.30 -9.00
C SER A 215 -18.87 -12.58 -8.97
N LYS A 216 -18.77 -11.38 -9.57
CA LYS A 216 -17.53 -10.57 -9.55
C LYS A 216 -17.19 -10.07 -8.15
N LEU A 217 -18.22 -9.73 -7.37
CA LEU A 217 -18.00 -9.29 -6.00
C LEU A 217 -17.50 -10.44 -5.13
N ARG A 218 -18.08 -11.64 -5.25
CA ARG A 218 -17.60 -12.87 -4.58
C ARG A 218 -16.17 -13.21 -4.96
N GLU A 219 -15.81 -13.11 -6.25
CA GLU A 219 -14.42 -13.31 -6.69
C GLU A 219 -13.47 -12.32 -6.02
N THR A 220 -13.85 -11.03 -5.97
CA THR A 220 -13.04 -9.98 -5.34
C THR A 220 -12.91 -10.21 -3.84
N VAL A 221 -14.00 -10.55 -3.15
CA VAL A 221 -14.01 -10.90 -1.72
C VAL A 221 -13.09 -12.09 -1.44
N ASN A 222 -13.17 -13.16 -2.24
CA ASN A 222 -12.32 -14.33 -2.08
C ASN A 222 -10.84 -13.99 -2.29
N ARG A 223 -10.52 -13.13 -3.28
CA ARG A 223 -9.16 -12.64 -3.50
C ARG A 223 -8.66 -11.82 -2.32
N VAL A 224 -9.46 -10.89 -1.79
CA VAL A 224 -9.09 -10.08 -0.62
C VAL A 224 -8.90 -10.96 0.62
N SER A 225 -9.79 -11.93 0.85
CA SER A 225 -9.69 -12.87 1.97
C SER A 225 -8.42 -13.71 1.89
N ARG A 226 -8.11 -14.27 0.71
CA ARG A 226 -6.88 -15.02 0.47
C ARG A 226 -5.64 -14.17 0.67
N SER A 227 -5.57 -12.99 0.05
CA SER A 227 -4.43 -12.08 0.23
C SER A 227 -4.27 -11.63 1.69
N SER A 228 -5.37 -11.41 2.41
CA SER A 228 -5.32 -11.11 3.84
C SER A 228 -4.73 -12.28 4.64
N SER A 229 -5.12 -13.52 4.33
CA SER A 229 -4.52 -14.71 4.98
C SER A 229 -3.03 -14.86 4.66
N GLU A 230 -2.61 -14.58 3.43
CA GLU A 230 -1.20 -14.61 3.02
C GLU A 230 -0.39 -13.52 3.75
N ILE A 231 -0.94 -12.31 3.89
CA ILE A 231 -0.32 -11.22 4.66
C ILE A 231 -0.23 -11.57 6.16
N ALA A 232 -1.26 -12.19 6.73
CA ALA A 232 -1.25 -12.62 8.14
C ALA A 232 -0.12 -13.64 8.40
N ALA A 233 0.02 -14.63 7.53
CA ALA A 233 1.10 -15.62 7.63
C ALA A 233 2.49 -14.98 7.48
N ALA A 234 2.65 -14.08 6.52
CA ALA A 234 3.90 -13.33 6.36
C ALA A 234 4.23 -12.47 7.58
N ALA A 235 3.22 -11.86 8.22
CA ALA A 235 3.39 -11.08 9.44
C ALA A 235 3.82 -11.95 10.63
N GLU A 236 3.30 -13.17 10.78
CA GLU A 236 3.77 -14.13 11.79
C GLU A 236 5.22 -14.58 11.56
N GLU A 237 5.59 -14.84 10.30
CA GLU A 237 6.97 -15.17 9.96
C GLU A 237 7.93 -13.99 10.26
N GLN A 238 7.55 -12.77 9.89
CA GLN A 238 8.33 -11.57 10.20
C GLN A 238 8.46 -11.33 11.71
N GLU A 239 7.44 -11.66 12.52
CA GLU A 239 7.52 -11.54 13.99
C GLU A 239 8.59 -12.47 14.56
N LYS A 240 8.66 -13.70 14.05
CA LYS A 240 9.71 -14.66 14.41
C LYS A 240 11.08 -14.14 14.01
N VAL A 241 11.22 -13.60 12.80
CA VAL A 241 12.49 -13.00 12.32
C VAL A 241 12.90 -11.82 13.20
N ALA A 242 11.99 -10.91 13.54
CA ALA A 242 12.26 -9.78 14.41
C ALA A 242 12.74 -10.23 15.80
N THR A 243 12.11 -11.27 16.37
CA THR A 243 12.52 -11.85 17.66
C THR A 243 13.90 -12.50 17.61
N GLN A 244 14.19 -13.24 16.53
CA GLN A 244 15.50 -13.83 16.29
C GLN A 244 16.57 -12.75 16.12
N GLN A 245 16.26 -11.68 15.40
CA GLN A 245 17.15 -10.55 15.20
C GLN A 245 17.46 -9.84 16.53
N ALA A 246 16.46 -9.59 17.38
CA ALA A 246 16.69 -9.02 18.71
C ALA A 246 17.61 -9.91 19.56
N SER A 247 17.43 -11.23 19.50
CA SER A 247 18.29 -12.19 20.20
C SER A 247 19.73 -12.17 19.66
N ALA A 248 19.90 -12.15 18.34
CA ALA A 248 21.21 -12.07 17.69
C ALA A 248 21.94 -10.77 18.04
N VAL A 249 21.22 -9.64 18.12
CA VAL A 249 21.78 -8.35 18.56
C VAL A 249 22.27 -8.43 20.01
N ASN A 250 21.48 -9.00 20.93
CA ASN A 250 21.90 -9.16 22.32
C ASN A 250 23.16 -10.04 22.45
N GLN A 251 23.21 -11.15 21.72
CA GLN A 251 24.38 -12.03 21.70
C GLN A 251 25.61 -11.32 21.13
N THR A 252 25.44 -10.60 20.01
CA THR A 252 26.54 -9.86 19.38
C THR A 252 27.05 -8.75 20.28
N THR A 253 26.15 -8.05 20.97
CA THR A 253 26.50 -7.02 21.96
C THR A 253 27.34 -7.60 23.09
N SER A 254 26.95 -8.76 23.62
CA SER A 254 27.72 -9.47 24.66
C SER A 254 29.12 -9.84 24.17
N THR A 255 29.23 -10.36 22.94
CA THR A 255 30.53 -10.68 22.33
C THR A 255 31.40 -9.43 22.13
N ILE A 256 30.81 -8.28 21.79
CA ILE A 256 31.53 -7.00 21.66
C ILE A 256 32.06 -6.53 23.02
N GLU A 257 31.27 -6.69 24.09
CA GLU A 257 31.72 -6.37 25.45
C GLU A 257 32.92 -7.22 25.87
N GLU A 258 32.89 -8.53 25.59
CA GLU A 258 34.03 -9.44 25.82
C GLU A 258 35.26 -9.05 24.98
N LEU A 259 35.06 -8.72 23.70
CA LEU A 259 36.14 -8.27 22.82
C LEU A 259 36.75 -6.95 23.31
N ASN A 260 35.94 -6.03 23.83
CA ASN A 260 36.42 -4.76 24.38
C ASN A 260 37.26 -5.00 25.64
N ALA A 261 36.79 -5.86 26.54
CA ALA A 261 37.55 -6.26 27.72
C ALA A 261 38.88 -6.93 27.34
N SER A 262 38.86 -7.83 26.35
CA SER A 262 40.06 -8.49 25.83
C SER A 262 41.04 -7.49 25.20
N SER A 263 40.55 -6.53 24.43
CA SER A 263 41.40 -5.51 23.79
C SER A 263 42.06 -4.60 24.82
N GLN A 264 41.32 -4.16 25.84
CA GLN A 264 41.88 -3.42 26.97
C GLN A 264 42.93 -4.22 27.74
N GLN A 265 42.69 -5.52 27.93
CA GLN A 265 43.67 -6.41 28.57
C GLN A 265 44.94 -6.53 27.74
N SER A 266 44.84 -6.73 26.42
CA SER A 266 45.99 -6.75 25.50
C SER A 266 46.80 -5.45 25.56
N ALA A 267 46.13 -4.29 25.58
CA ALA A 267 46.79 -3.00 25.72
C ALA A 267 47.58 -2.90 27.05
N ARG A 268 46.98 -3.34 28.17
CA ARG A 268 47.64 -3.37 29.49
C ARG A 268 48.83 -4.33 29.50
N GLN A 269 48.68 -5.52 28.95
CA GLN A 269 49.76 -6.52 28.89
C GLN A 269 50.94 -6.02 28.05
N ALA A 270 50.66 -5.37 26.91
CA ALA A 270 51.68 -4.75 26.07
C ALA A 270 52.41 -3.61 26.80
N GLN A 271 51.70 -2.80 27.60
CA GLN A 271 52.33 -1.77 28.41
C GLN A 271 53.27 -2.36 29.48
N VAL A 272 52.85 -3.43 30.16
CA VAL A 272 53.70 -4.14 31.13
C VAL A 272 54.93 -4.74 30.44
N ALA A 273 54.78 -5.31 29.25
CA ALA A 273 55.90 -5.82 28.46
C ALA A 273 56.88 -4.71 28.06
N LEU A 274 56.38 -3.53 27.67
CA LEU A 274 57.19 -2.35 27.39
C LEU A 274 58.03 -1.91 28.58
N ASP A 275 57.40 -1.81 29.74
CA ASP A 275 58.08 -1.34 30.95
C ASP A 275 59.16 -2.33 31.39
N ARG A 276 58.89 -3.64 31.30
CA ARG A 276 59.89 -4.69 31.56
C ARG A 276 61.03 -4.69 30.55
N ALA A 277 60.73 -4.55 29.25
CA ALA A 277 61.73 -4.48 28.20
C ALA A 277 62.68 -3.28 28.41
N LYS A 278 62.14 -2.11 28.76
CA LYS A 278 62.94 -0.92 29.11
C LYS A 278 63.81 -1.15 30.34
N GLN A 279 63.31 -1.81 31.37
CA GLN A 279 64.11 -2.16 32.56
C GLN A 279 65.29 -3.08 32.20
N VAL A 280 65.07 -4.07 31.33
CA VAL A 280 66.15 -4.95 30.85
C VAL A 280 67.19 -4.17 30.06
N LEU A 281 66.78 -3.26 29.16
CA LEU A 281 67.73 -2.40 28.43
C LEU A 281 68.58 -1.55 29.38
N ILE A 282 67.97 -0.97 30.41
CA ILE A 282 68.70 -0.20 31.44
C ILE A 282 69.73 -1.08 32.16
N LEU A 283 69.38 -2.32 32.52
CA LEU A 283 70.28 -3.26 33.20
C LEU A 283 71.45 -3.71 32.31
N VAL A 284 71.20 -3.90 31.01
CA VAL A 284 72.25 -4.28 30.05
C VAL A 284 73.19 -3.11 29.79
N ASP A 285 72.64 -1.89 29.70
CA ASP A 285 73.34 -0.70 29.25
C ASP A 285 73.90 0.18 30.38
N SER A 286 73.82 -0.22 31.66
CA SER A 286 74.15 0.67 32.77
C SER A 286 75.63 1.11 32.84
N ALA A 287 75.96 2.09 32.00
CA ALA A 287 76.82 3.23 32.23
C ALA A 287 75.89 4.43 32.43
N SER A 288 75.97 5.05 33.60
CA SER A 288 75.07 6.10 34.13
C SER A 288 74.58 7.17 33.13
N VAL A 289 73.27 7.44 33.13
CA VAL A 289 72.74 8.78 32.81
C VAL A 289 72.04 9.39 34.03
N HIS A 290 72.85 10.14 34.80
CA HIS A 290 72.62 11.31 35.68
C HIS A 290 71.33 11.47 36.51
N HIS A 291 71.49 11.50 37.85
CA HIS A 291 71.22 12.67 38.70
C HIS A 291 71.85 12.47 40.11
N GLU A 292 72.32 13.58 40.66
CA GLU A 292 73.13 13.79 41.87
C GLU A 292 72.79 12.92 43.09
N GLY A 293 73.82 12.47 43.81
CA GLY A 293 73.69 12.19 45.25
C GLY A 293 73.92 10.76 45.76
N VAL A 294 74.08 9.74 44.91
CA VAL A 294 74.44 8.38 45.39
C VAL A 294 75.49 7.76 44.46
N ARG A 295 76.76 7.89 44.86
CA ARG A 295 77.95 7.24 44.27
C ARG A 295 77.96 5.74 44.62
N ASP A 296 77.06 4.97 44.01
CA ASP A 296 77.34 3.57 43.65
C ASP A 296 76.19 3.08 42.74
N ARG A 297 76.34 3.22 41.42
CA ARG A 297 75.42 2.57 40.47
C ARG A 297 76.26 1.64 39.61
N GLY A 298 75.96 0.36 39.76
CA GLY A 298 76.77 -0.75 39.29
C GLY A 298 77.07 -0.74 37.80
N GLU A 299 78.15 -1.42 37.47
CA GLU A 299 78.60 -1.65 36.11
C GLU A 299 77.58 -2.49 35.30
N GLY A 300 77.27 -2.05 34.09
CA GLY A 300 76.35 -2.73 33.17
C GLY A 300 76.91 -4.04 32.66
N LEU A 301 76.02 -4.94 32.20
CA LEU A 301 76.42 -6.29 31.80
C LEU A 301 77.46 -6.27 30.66
N ARG A 302 77.31 -5.36 29.68
CA ARG A 302 78.31 -5.18 28.61
C ARG A 302 79.68 -4.78 29.16
N GLN A 303 79.72 -3.78 30.03
CA GLN A 303 80.96 -3.29 30.64
C GLN A 303 81.64 -4.35 31.51
N LYS A 304 80.87 -5.10 32.32
CA LYS A 304 81.40 -6.21 33.12
C LYS A 304 82.07 -7.27 32.26
N VAL A 305 81.46 -7.64 31.14
CA VAL A 305 82.04 -8.61 30.20
C VAL A 305 83.30 -8.06 29.54
N ASP A 306 83.29 -6.79 29.14
CA ASP A 306 84.48 -6.12 28.58
C ASP A 306 85.63 -6.05 29.61
N ARG A 307 85.34 -5.71 30.87
CA ARG A 307 86.34 -5.71 31.95
C ARG A 307 86.92 -7.09 32.23
N ILE A 308 86.10 -8.14 32.24
CA ILE A 308 86.60 -9.51 32.41
C ILE A 308 87.59 -9.81 31.28
N ALA A 309 87.27 -9.47 30.03
CA ALA A 309 88.17 -9.67 28.90
C ALA A 309 89.49 -8.90 29.07
N GLU A 310 89.44 -7.61 29.45
CA GLU A 310 90.63 -6.77 29.70
C GLU A 310 91.50 -7.32 30.83
N GLN A 311 90.91 -7.69 31.97
CA GLN A 311 91.63 -8.27 33.11
C GLN A 311 92.27 -9.61 32.77
N THR A 312 91.60 -10.41 31.94
CA THR A 312 92.09 -11.72 31.48
C THR A 312 93.30 -11.58 30.56
N VAL A 313 93.32 -10.55 29.69
CA VAL A 313 94.49 -10.21 28.86
C VAL A 313 95.67 -9.78 29.72
N SER A 314 95.44 -8.92 30.72
CA SER A 314 96.51 -8.51 31.64
C SER A 314 97.08 -9.70 32.45
N LEU A 315 96.24 -10.66 32.84
CA LEU A 315 96.69 -11.89 33.48
C LEU A 315 97.57 -12.73 32.56
N MET A 316 97.22 -12.86 31.27
CA MET A 316 98.04 -13.55 30.27
C MET A 316 99.46 -12.97 30.16
N GLU A 317 99.60 -11.64 30.17
CA GLU A 317 100.91 -10.98 30.15
C GLU A 317 101.75 -11.28 31.41
N GLN A 318 101.10 -11.34 32.58
CA GLN A 318 101.76 -11.71 33.84
C GLN A 318 102.20 -13.17 33.84
N VAL A 319 101.36 -14.07 33.33
CA VAL A 319 101.65 -15.52 33.25
C VAL A 319 102.84 -15.78 32.31
N GLN A 320 102.92 -15.11 31.16
CA GLN A 320 104.08 -15.17 30.27
C GLN A 320 105.38 -14.68 30.92
N THR A 321 105.28 -13.74 31.87
CA THR A 321 106.46 -13.28 32.62
C THR A 321 106.91 -14.34 33.63
N ILE A 322 105.97 -15.03 34.29
CA ILE A 322 106.26 -16.14 35.22
C ILE A 322 106.91 -17.30 34.47
N ASP A 323 106.43 -17.64 33.28
CA ASP A 323 107.00 -18.67 32.40
C ASP A 323 108.49 -18.43 32.12
N LYS A 324 108.84 -17.21 31.69
CA LYS A 324 110.24 -16.79 31.46
C LYS A 324 111.12 -16.91 32.71
N ILE A 325 110.57 -16.57 33.89
CA ILE A 325 111.29 -16.69 35.16
C ILE A 325 111.52 -18.17 35.50
N ALA A 326 110.50 -19.01 35.34
CA ALA A 326 110.59 -20.44 35.63
C ALA A 326 111.58 -21.16 34.72
N ASP A 327 111.61 -20.83 33.43
CA ASP A 327 112.61 -21.33 32.47
C ASP A 327 114.04 -20.91 32.84
N MET A 328 114.22 -19.66 33.27
CA MET A 328 115.49 -19.16 33.76
C MET A 328 115.92 -19.89 35.04
N VAL A 329 115.01 -20.14 35.98
CA VAL A 329 115.28 -20.92 37.21
C VAL A 329 115.66 -22.37 36.87
N SER A 330 114.95 -23.01 35.93
CA SER A 330 115.28 -24.36 35.45
C SER A 330 116.68 -24.42 34.83
N THR A 331 117.03 -23.41 34.04
CA THR A 331 118.36 -23.28 33.43
C THR A 331 119.45 -23.10 34.50
N LEU A 332 119.23 -22.21 35.47
CA LEU A 332 120.16 -21.98 36.59
C LEU A 332 120.31 -23.22 37.46
N ALA A 333 119.21 -23.95 37.73
CA ALA A 333 119.22 -25.20 38.48
C ALA A 333 120.04 -26.27 37.75
N ASN A 334 119.89 -26.40 36.42
CA ASN A 334 120.71 -27.30 35.60
C ASN A 334 122.21 -26.92 35.64
N GLN A 335 122.53 -25.63 35.48
CA GLN A 335 123.91 -25.15 35.58
C GLN A 335 124.51 -25.42 36.97
N THR A 336 123.75 -25.16 38.03
CA THR A 336 124.16 -25.39 39.42
C THR A 336 124.37 -26.89 39.70
N ASN A 337 123.50 -27.75 39.16
CA ASN A 337 123.64 -29.20 39.26
C ASN A 337 124.92 -29.71 38.57
N VAL A 338 125.27 -29.16 37.39
CA VAL A 338 126.53 -29.48 36.69
C VAL A 338 127.75 -28.97 37.46
N LEU A 339 127.70 -27.75 38.00
CA LEU A 339 128.78 -27.19 38.84
C LEU A 339 128.99 -28.01 40.11
N ALA A 340 127.91 -28.39 40.79
CA ALA A 340 127.94 -29.21 41.99
C ALA A 340 128.44 -30.64 41.71
N LEU A 341 128.12 -31.20 40.53
CA LEU A 341 128.67 -32.47 40.07
C LEU A 341 130.20 -32.37 39.87
N ASN A 342 130.67 -31.32 39.19
CA ASN A 342 132.10 -31.07 38.99
C ASN A 342 132.83 -30.89 40.33
N ALA A 343 132.24 -30.15 41.27
CA ALA A 343 132.78 -29.97 42.62
C ALA A 343 132.80 -31.29 43.42
N SER A 344 131.77 -32.14 43.28
CA SER A 344 131.72 -33.46 43.91
C SER A 344 132.82 -34.39 43.38
N VAL A 345 133.08 -34.36 42.07
CA VAL A 345 134.16 -35.13 41.42
C VAL A 345 135.53 -34.67 41.91
N GLU A 346 135.77 -33.36 41.98
CA GLU A 346 137.05 -32.82 42.43
C GLU A 346 137.28 -33.06 43.95
N ALA A 347 136.21 -33.09 44.75
CA ALA A 347 136.25 -33.47 46.16
C ALA A 347 136.63 -34.95 46.37
N VAL A 348 136.16 -35.87 45.52
CA VAL A 348 136.58 -37.28 45.53
C VAL A 348 138.05 -37.41 45.12
N ARG A 349 138.50 -36.59 44.16
CA ARG A 349 139.88 -36.57 43.66
C ARG A 349 140.89 -36.05 44.69
N ALA A 350 140.47 -35.15 45.59
CA ALA A 350 141.27 -34.61 46.68
C ALA A 350 141.43 -35.56 47.91
N GLY A 351 140.80 -36.75 47.90
CA GLY A 351 141.02 -37.78 48.93
C GLY A 351 140.56 -37.38 50.33
N GLY A 352 141.43 -37.55 51.35
CA GLY A 352 141.09 -37.35 52.77
C GLY A 352 140.69 -35.91 53.14
N GLU A 353 141.29 -34.91 52.49
CA GLU A 353 141.07 -33.47 52.72
C GLU A 353 139.77 -32.96 52.04
N GLY A 354 139.25 -33.66 51.02
CA GLY A 354 138.08 -33.26 50.23
C GLY A 354 136.73 -33.67 50.81
N LYS A 355 136.69 -34.45 51.89
CA LYS A 355 135.46 -35.05 52.44
C LYS A 355 134.38 -34.03 52.81
N GLY A 356 134.76 -32.91 53.43
CA GLY A 356 133.82 -31.84 53.81
C GLY A 356 133.22 -31.12 52.60
N PHE A 357 134.05 -30.84 51.58
CA PHE A 357 133.60 -30.23 50.32
C PHE A 357 132.68 -31.16 49.51
N GLY A 358 132.93 -32.47 49.53
CA GLY A 358 132.07 -33.45 48.87
C GLY A 358 130.65 -33.51 49.45
N VAL A 359 130.51 -33.38 50.77
CA VAL A 359 129.18 -33.31 51.43
C VAL A 359 128.44 -32.05 51.01
N VAL A 360 129.11 -30.89 51.02
CA VAL A 360 128.50 -29.61 50.59
C VAL A 360 128.10 -29.65 49.11
N ALA A 361 128.95 -30.20 48.24
CA ALA A 361 128.65 -30.34 46.82
C ALA A 361 127.47 -31.29 46.55
N SER A 362 127.34 -32.38 47.31
CA SER A 362 126.17 -33.26 47.26
C SER A 362 124.89 -32.56 47.70
N GLU A 363 124.95 -31.72 48.74
CA GLU A 363 123.77 -30.96 49.21
C GLU A 363 123.35 -29.88 48.22
N ILE A 364 124.31 -29.15 47.62
CA ILE A 364 124.04 -28.18 46.53
C ILE A 364 123.41 -28.89 45.33
N ARG A 365 123.91 -30.07 44.96
CA ARG A 365 123.35 -30.87 43.86
C ARG A 365 121.90 -31.28 44.14
N LYS A 366 121.60 -31.69 45.37
CA LYS A 366 120.24 -32.03 45.80
C LYS A 366 119.31 -30.81 45.75
N LEU A 367 119.75 -29.65 46.26
CA LEU A 367 119.01 -28.39 46.17
C LEU A 367 118.79 -27.93 44.72
N ALA A 368 119.76 -28.15 43.84
CA ALA A 368 119.64 -27.86 42.41
C ALA A 368 118.62 -28.78 41.72
N ASP A 369 118.61 -30.07 42.05
CA ASP A 369 117.59 -31.01 41.56
C ASP A 369 116.18 -30.68 42.08
N GLU A 370 116.06 -30.28 43.35
CA GLU A 370 114.81 -29.78 43.95
C GLU A 370 114.34 -28.48 43.28
N SER A 371 115.26 -27.55 42.99
CA SER A 371 114.96 -26.30 42.28
C SER A 371 114.48 -26.54 40.85
N ARG A 372 115.08 -27.52 40.16
CA ARG A 372 114.67 -27.94 38.81
C ARG A 372 113.25 -28.53 38.82
N LYS A 373 112.96 -29.45 39.74
CA LYS A 373 111.62 -30.02 39.93
C LYS A 373 110.58 -28.96 40.28
N ALA A 374 110.95 -27.98 41.11
CA ALA A 374 110.09 -26.84 41.43
C ALA A 374 109.80 -25.97 40.19
N ALA A 375 110.81 -25.69 39.36
CA ALA A 375 110.62 -24.96 38.10
C ALA A 375 109.74 -25.73 37.10
N GLU A 376 109.95 -27.05 36.95
CA GLU A 376 109.08 -27.93 36.14
C GLU A 376 107.62 -27.88 36.64
N ARG A 377 107.41 -27.86 37.97
CA ARG A 377 106.08 -27.71 38.57
C ARG A 377 105.46 -26.33 38.28
N ILE A 378 106.25 -25.26 38.28
CA ILE A 378 105.79 -23.92 37.92
C ILE A 378 105.38 -23.87 36.45
N ASN A 379 106.18 -24.42 35.53
CA ASN A 379 105.83 -24.48 34.10
C ASN A 379 104.52 -25.26 33.86
N GLN A 380 104.30 -26.35 34.60
CA GLN A 380 103.02 -27.05 34.56
C GLN A 380 101.86 -26.14 35.01
N LEU A 381 102.00 -25.43 36.13
CA LEU A 381 100.97 -24.50 36.62
C LEU A 381 100.72 -23.33 35.65
N VAL A 382 101.77 -22.80 35.03
CA VAL A 382 101.67 -21.76 33.98
C VAL A 382 100.81 -22.28 32.83
N SER A 383 101.11 -23.47 32.29
CA SER A 383 100.35 -24.07 31.19
C SER A 383 98.87 -24.30 31.56
N GLU A 384 98.60 -24.74 32.81
CA GLU A 384 97.24 -24.89 33.33
C GLU A 384 96.50 -23.54 33.42
N ILE A 385 97.19 -22.47 33.87
CA ILE A 385 96.63 -21.11 33.94
C ILE A 385 96.39 -20.55 32.54
N GLU A 386 97.30 -20.71 31.59
CA GLU A 386 97.11 -20.28 30.20
C GLU A 386 95.87 -20.92 29.58
N SER A 387 95.70 -22.23 29.76
CA SER A 387 94.51 -22.95 29.29
C SER A 387 93.22 -22.48 29.99
N ALA A 388 93.27 -22.17 31.29
CA ALA A 388 92.13 -21.60 32.00
C ALA A 388 91.79 -20.17 31.52
N THR A 389 92.80 -19.39 31.19
CA THR A 389 92.68 -17.99 30.77
C THR A 389 92.13 -17.91 29.34
N ASP A 390 92.62 -18.75 28.42
CA ASP A 390 92.08 -18.88 27.05
C ASP A 390 90.59 -19.26 27.06
N ARG A 391 90.22 -20.25 27.88
CA ARG A 391 88.80 -20.61 28.09
C ARG A 391 87.98 -19.43 28.59
N THR A 392 88.52 -18.63 29.52
CA THR A 392 87.85 -17.45 30.09
C THR A 392 87.66 -16.35 29.04
N VAL A 393 88.65 -16.09 28.18
CA VAL A 393 88.52 -15.14 27.06
C VAL A 393 87.43 -15.59 26.10
N ARG A 394 87.46 -16.86 25.65
CA ARG A 394 86.45 -17.39 24.72
C ARG A 394 85.03 -17.27 25.29
N THR A 395 84.82 -17.67 26.54
CA THR A 395 83.50 -17.55 27.20
C THR A 395 83.08 -16.09 27.36
N SER A 396 84.01 -15.15 27.56
CA SER A 396 83.69 -13.71 27.63
C SER A 396 83.26 -13.16 26.27
N VAL A 397 83.92 -13.56 25.18
CA VAL A 397 83.53 -13.17 23.81
C VAL A 397 82.14 -13.73 23.45
N GLU A 398 81.91 -15.01 23.74
CA GLU A 398 80.58 -15.64 23.58
C GLU A 398 79.52 -14.92 24.43
N GLY A 399 79.86 -14.55 25.66
CA GLY A 399 79.01 -13.76 26.55
C GLY A 399 78.64 -12.40 25.96
N LYS A 400 79.61 -11.68 25.38
CA LYS A 400 79.38 -10.38 24.72
C LYS A 400 78.44 -10.49 23.53
N GLN A 401 78.64 -11.52 22.68
CA GLN A 401 77.75 -11.78 21.56
C GLN A 401 76.32 -12.11 22.02
N THR A 402 76.19 -12.95 23.05
CA THR A 402 74.89 -13.30 23.65
C THR A 402 74.15 -12.07 24.17
N VAL A 403 74.87 -11.15 24.85
CA VAL A 403 74.29 -9.88 25.30
C VAL A 403 73.82 -9.01 24.14
N GLY A 404 74.55 -9.00 23.01
CA GLY A 404 74.12 -8.31 21.78
C GLY A 404 72.78 -8.83 21.24
N ILE A 405 72.64 -10.15 21.14
CA ILE A 405 71.40 -10.80 20.68
C ILE A 405 70.23 -10.48 21.63
N ILE A 406 70.46 -10.47 22.95
CA ILE A 406 69.44 -10.12 23.93
C ILE A 406 68.95 -8.68 23.73
N VAL A 407 69.84 -7.72 23.50
CA VAL A 407 69.45 -6.32 23.26
C VAL A 407 68.59 -6.17 22.02
N GLU A 408 68.95 -6.85 20.93
CA GLU A 408 68.16 -6.84 19.69
C GLU A 408 66.76 -7.42 19.91
N ALA A 409 66.66 -8.60 20.52
CA ALA A 409 65.38 -9.23 20.86
C ALA A 409 64.50 -8.36 21.78
N ILE A 410 65.10 -7.66 22.75
CA ILE A 410 64.36 -6.75 23.63
C ILE A 410 63.86 -5.51 22.86
N ASN A 411 64.63 -4.97 21.93
CA ASN A 411 64.17 -3.87 21.07
C ASN A 411 62.99 -4.29 20.20
N GLU A 412 62.99 -5.51 19.65
CA GLU A 412 61.82 -6.05 18.96
C GLU A 412 60.60 -6.14 19.87
N ILE A 413 60.76 -6.58 21.13
CA ILE A 413 59.67 -6.62 22.11
C ILE A 413 59.11 -5.20 22.35
N VAL A 414 59.96 -4.17 22.40
CA VAL A 414 59.50 -2.77 22.55
C VAL A 414 58.65 -2.36 21.35
N VAL A 415 59.14 -2.56 20.12
CA VAL A 415 58.40 -2.19 18.91
C VAL A 415 57.07 -2.95 18.82
N ASN A 416 57.10 -4.26 19.02
CA ASN A 416 55.92 -5.12 18.96
C ASN A 416 54.88 -4.74 20.03
N SER A 417 55.33 -4.46 21.25
CA SER A 417 54.41 -4.09 22.33
C SER A 417 53.80 -2.70 22.12
N GLN A 418 54.54 -1.74 21.55
CA GLN A 418 53.96 -0.46 21.11
C GLN A 418 52.88 -0.67 20.05
N GLN A 419 53.16 -1.51 19.06
CA GLN A 419 52.22 -1.84 17.99
C GLN A 419 50.95 -2.53 18.54
N ILE A 420 51.10 -3.48 19.46
CA ILE A 420 49.95 -4.15 20.12
C ILE A 420 49.10 -3.12 20.89
N SER A 421 49.73 -2.20 21.62
CA SER A 421 49.02 -1.15 22.37
C SER A 421 48.22 -0.22 21.43
N LEU A 422 48.83 0.21 20.31
CA LEU A 422 48.16 1.04 19.31
C LEU A 422 46.99 0.30 18.64
N THR A 423 47.21 -0.93 18.18
CA THR A 423 46.17 -1.76 17.56
C THR A 423 45.03 -2.03 18.54
N SER A 424 45.32 -2.30 19.81
CA SER A 424 44.29 -2.52 20.84
C SER A 424 43.46 -1.25 21.09
N LYS A 425 44.08 -0.07 21.11
CA LYS A 425 43.33 1.20 21.18
C LYS A 425 42.44 1.42 19.96
N GLN A 426 42.93 1.12 18.76
CA GLN A 426 42.14 1.21 17.54
C GLN A 426 40.96 0.23 17.54
N GLN A 427 41.18 -1.01 18.01
CA GLN A 427 40.11 -1.99 18.19
C GLN A 427 39.03 -1.49 19.17
N ALA A 428 39.41 -0.89 20.30
CA ALA A 428 38.44 -0.34 21.24
C ALA A 428 37.55 0.74 20.59
N ILE A 429 38.13 1.62 19.76
CA ILE A 429 37.36 2.63 19.01
C ILE A 429 36.43 1.96 17.99
N ALA A 430 36.92 0.97 17.25
CA ALA A 430 36.10 0.24 16.28
C ALA A 430 34.93 -0.50 16.97
N LEU A 431 35.17 -1.11 18.12
CA LEU A 431 34.14 -1.81 18.89
C LEU A 431 33.03 -0.86 19.37
N ASP A 432 33.35 0.36 19.76
CA ASP A 432 32.36 1.40 20.12
C ASP A 432 31.42 1.75 18.95
N GLN A 433 31.96 1.79 17.73
CA GLN A 433 31.15 1.95 16.51
C GLN A 433 30.21 0.75 16.28
N VAL A 434 30.68 -0.47 16.55
CA VAL A 434 29.84 -1.66 16.43
C VAL A 434 28.73 -1.65 17.49
N VAL A 435 29.00 -1.22 18.73
CA VAL A 435 27.96 -1.03 19.76
C VAL A 435 26.88 -0.06 19.28
N THR A 436 27.27 1.07 18.70
CA THR A 436 26.33 2.06 18.14
C THR A 436 25.49 1.47 17.00
N ALA A 437 26.11 0.68 16.13
CA ALA A 437 25.40 -0.04 15.07
C ALA A 437 24.40 -1.06 15.64
N MET A 438 24.79 -1.84 16.66
CA MET A 438 23.91 -2.81 17.33
C MET A 438 22.71 -2.13 18.00
N SER A 439 22.92 -0.97 18.64
CA SER A 439 21.82 -0.16 19.19
C SER A 439 20.83 0.27 18.09
N SER A 440 21.34 0.68 16.93
CA SER A 440 20.51 1.07 15.78
C SER A 440 19.72 -0.12 15.22
N ILE A 441 20.36 -1.29 15.09
CA ILE A 441 19.69 -2.53 14.67
C ILE A 441 18.61 -2.94 15.67
N ASN A 442 18.86 -2.80 16.97
CA ASN A 442 17.88 -3.09 18.02
C ASN A 442 16.65 -2.16 17.92
N ALA A 443 16.88 -0.87 17.69
CA ALA A 443 15.81 0.10 17.48
C ALA A 443 14.98 -0.26 16.23
N GLY A 444 15.63 -0.57 15.11
CA GLY A 444 14.94 -1.02 13.89
C GLY A 444 14.18 -2.33 14.05
N SER A 445 14.69 -3.27 14.86
CA SER A 445 13.99 -4.51 15.21
C SER A 445 12.70 -4.24 16.01
N LYS A 446 12.73 -3.31 16.97
CA LYS A 446 11.53 -2.86 17.71
C LYS A 446 10.51 -2.17 16.81
N GLU A 447 10.96 -1.30 15.91
CA GLU A 447 10.09 -0.63 14.94
C GLU A 447 9.43 -1.64 14.01
N THR A 448 10.21 -2.62 13.52
CA THR A 448 9.70 -3.74 12.71
C THR A 448 8.64 -4.52 13.46
N ALA A 449 8.86 -4.86 14.73
CA ALA A 449 7.86 -5.55 15.57
C ALA A 449 6.56 -4.74 15.71
N SER A 450 6.67 -3.41 15.88
CA SER A 450 5.50 -2.52 15.91
C SER A 450 4.77 -2.48 14.56
N GLY A 451 5.49 -2.38 13.45
CA GLY A 451 4.92 -2.40 12.10
C GLY A 451 4.21 -3.72 11.78
N ILE A 452 4.74 -4.84 12.26
CA ILE A 452 4.11 -6.16 12.16
C ILE A 452 2.78 -6.19 12.93
N ALA A 453 2.74 -5.65 14.15
CA ALA A 453 1.51 -5.57 14.94
C ALA A 453 0.42 -4.74 14.22
N GLN A 454 0.78 -3.59 13.66
CA GLN A 454 -0.13 -2.76 12.86
C GLN A 454 -0.60 -3.47 11.57
N THR A 455 0.28 -4.25 10.93
CA THR A 455 -0.05 -5.07 9.75
C THR A 455 -1.04 -6.17 10.10
N LYS A 456 -0.88 -6.84 11.24
CA LYS A 456 -1.85 -7.84 11.74
C LYS A 456 -3.20 -7.20 12.01
N GLU A 457 -3.25 -6.04 12.67
CA GLU A 457 -4.50 -5.32 12.93
C GLU A 457 -5.21 -4.93 11.62
N SER A 458 -4.47 -4.38 10.66
CA SER A 458 -5.00 -3.98 9.35
C SER A 458 -5.53 -5.18 8.57
N THR A 459 -4.81 -6.29 8.62
CA THR A 459 -5.22 -7.57 8.02
C THR A 459 -6.49 -8.13 8.66
N HIS A 460 -6.62 -8.01 9.99
CA HIS A 460 -7.85 -8.38 10.69
C HIS A 460 -9.04 -7.55 10.22
N LYS A 461 -8.89 -6.22 10.13
CA LYS A 461 -9.93 -5.32 9.60
C LYS A 461 -10.29 -5.63 8.15
N LEU A 462 -9.32 -5.95 7.30
CA LEU A 462 -9.57 -6.37 5.91
C LEU A 462 -10.36 -7.68 5.84
N ASN A 463 -10.04 -8.65 6.70
CA ASN A 463 -10.75 -9.92 6.75
C ASN A 463 -12.19 -9.74 7.27
N GLU A 464 -12.39 -8.88 8.27
CA GLU A 464 -13.72 -8.51 8.76
C GLU A 464 -14.56 -7.79 7.68
N ALA A 465 -13.96 -6.86 6.96
CA ALA A 465 -14.60 -6.19 5.82
C ALA A 465 -14.95 -7.19 4.71
N ALA A 466 -14.05 -8.14 4.40
CA ALA A 466 -14.30 -9.19 3.42
C ALA A 466 -15.44 -10.12 3.86
N ARG A 467 -15.50 -10.52 5.14
CA ARG A 467 -16.61 -11.32 5.71
C ARG A 467 -17.94 -10.58 5.64
N THR A 468 -17.94 -9.30 6.02
CA THR A 468 -19.12 -8.45 5.93
C THR A 468 -19.61 -8.36 4.49
N LEU A 469 -18.71 -8.07 3.54
CA LEU A 469 -19.04 -8.00 2.12
C LEU A 469 -19.50 -9.37 1.59
N SER A 470 -18.92 -10.47 2.05
CA SER A 470 -19.37 -11.83 1.71
C SER A 470 -20.79 -12.12 2.21
N SER A 471 -21.19 -11.60 3.37
CA SER A 471 -22.53 -11.81 3.92
C SER A 471 -23.61 -11.05 3.16
N MET A 472 -23.23 -9.99 2.45
CA MET A 472 -24.14 -9.16 1.66
C MET A 472 -24.43 -9.72 0.25
N VAL A 473 -23.77 -10.82 -0.15
CA VAL A 473 -23.64 -11.25 -1.56
C VAL A 473 -23.85 -12.75 -1.71
#